data_AF-A0A962UUU2-F1
#
_entry.id   AF-A0A962UUU2-F1
#
_cell.length_a   1.000
_cell.length_b   1.000
_cell.length_c   1.000
_cell.angle_alpha   90.00
_cell.angle_beta   90.00
_cell.angle_gamma   90.00
#
_symmetry.space_group_name_H-M   'P 1'
#
loop_
_entity.id
_entity.type
_entity.pdbx_description
1 polymer ?
#
loop_
_entity_poly.entity_id
_entity_poly.type
_entity_poly.pdbx_seq_one_letter_code
_entity_poly.pdbx_strand_id
1 'polypeptide(L)'
;CNVASGSALLRDEALVADILEAVVNAVAVPVTLKTRTGWDAESRNALRIAKLAEASGIQALTLHGRTRDDRFTGHAEYRTIAEVKAGISIPVIANGDIDSADKARAVLAETGADAVMVGRAARGRPWLLGQIAARLAGRDIADPALDTIHTLIRDHLVAMHAFYGDAHGVRIARKHIGWYLDALPFAVSNTQRQQINRAVD
;
A
#
# COMPACT_ATOMS: atom_id res chain seq x y z
N CYS A 1 6.97 15.96 18.32
CA CYS A 1 7.34 16.69 17.10
C CYS A 1 6.10 17.26 16.43
N ASN A 2 6.00 18.58 16.26
CA ASN A 2 4.91 19.27 15.56
C ASN A 2 5.29 19.69 14.13
N VAL A 3 6.31 19.08 13.55
CA VAL A 3 6.81 19.42 12.20
C VAL A 3 6.12 18.54 11.16
N ALA A 4 5.69 19.14 10.04
CA ALA A 4 5.03 18.42 8.96
C ALA A 4 5.98 17.40 8.32
N SER A 5 5.49 16.17 8.09
CA SER A 5 6.27 15.05 7.56
C SER A 5 5.52 14.32 6.42
N GLY A 6 6.14 13.30 5.85
CA GLY A 6 5.57 12.53 4.74
C GLY A 6 5.44 13.36 3.47
N SER A 7 4.31 13.27 2.78
CA SER A 7 4.07 14.03 1.54
C SER A 7 4.04 15.55 1.73
N ALA A 8 4.14 16.04 2.97
CA ALA A 8 4.29 17.46 3.21
C ALA A 8 5.65 18.02 2.78
N LEU A 9 6.67 17.16 2.76
CA LEU A 9 8.03 17.48 2.32
C LEU A 9 8.07 17.79 0.82
N LEU A 10 7.06 17.40 0.03
CA LEU A 10 7.04 17.63 -1.42
C LEU A 10 6.97 19.10 -1.83
N ARG A 11 6.78 20.03 -0.89
CA ARG A 11 6.89 21.47 -1.14
C ARG A 11 8.32 22.01 -1.05
N ASP A 12 9.24 21.21 -0.51
CA ASP A 12 10.62 21.60 -0.26
C ASP A 12 11.54 20.50 -0.81
N GLU A 13 11.86 20.59 -2.10
CA GLU A 13 12.69 19.61 -2.80
C GLU A 13 14.12 19.57 -2.23
N ALA A 14 14.61 20.68 -1.68
CA ALA A 14 15.93 20.76 -1.05
C ALA A 14 15.95 19.96 0.26
N LEU A 15 14.95 20.16 1.13
CA LEU A 15 14.82 19.36 2.35
C LEU A 15 14.64 17.86 2.04
N VAL A 16 13.96 17.52 0.95
CA VAL A 16 13.89 16.12 0.51
C VAL A 16 15.28 15.59 0.19
N ALA A 17 16.09 16.30 -0.61
CA ALA A 17 17.45 15.88 -0.94
C ALA A 17 18.30 15.67 0.33
N ASP A 18 18.30 16.65 1.25
CA ASP A 18 19.05 16.59 2.51
C ASP A 18 18.69 15.33 3.32
N ILE A 19 17.40 15.00 3.41
CA ILE A 19 16.93 13.81 4.14
C ILE A 19 17.39 12.53 3.43
N LEU A 20 17.28 12.46 2.11
CA LEU A 20 17.65 11.26 1.35
C LEU A 20 19.14 10.98 1.47
N GLU A 21 19.99 11.99 1.27
CA GLU A 21 21.45 11.86 1.41
C GLU A 21 21.84 11.47 2.83
N ALA A 22 21.27 12.13 3.85
CA ALA A 22 21.57 11.83 5.24
C ALA A 22 21.20 10.38 5.61
N VAL A 23 20.03 9.90 5.18
CA VAL A 23 19.57 8.53 5.49
C VAL A 23 20.37 7.49 4.73
N VAL A 24 20.64 7.70 3.44
CA VAL A 24 21.43 6.77 2.63
C VAL A 24 22.86 6.64 3.17
N ASN A 25 23.49 7.76 3.54
CA ASN A 25 24.86 7.75 4.06
C ASN A 25 24.97 7.18 5.49
N ALA A 26 23.86 7.14 6.24
CA ALA A 26 23.86 6.65 7.62
C ALA A 26 23.87 5.12 7.75
N VAL A 27 23.54 4.38 6.69
CA VAL A 27 23.32 2.92 6.77
C VAL A 27 23.96 2.17 5.60
N ALA A 28 24.43 0.95 5.85
CA ALA A 28 24.99 0.07 4.81
C ALA A 28 23.93 -0.78 4.08
N VAL A 29 22.67 -0.73 4.52
CA VAL A 29 21.56 -1.50 3.93
C VAL A 29 20.85 -0.68 2.85
N PRO A 30 20.20 -1.31 1.86
CA PRO A 30 19.41 -0.60 0.86
C PRO A 30 18.34 0.30 1.46
N VAL A 31 18.28 1.55 0.99
CA VAL A 31 17.24 2.52 1.35
C VAL A 31 16.29 2.71 0.18
N THR A 32 14.98 2.67 0.45
CA THR A 32 13.92 2.87 -0.55
C THR A 32 13.06 4.08 -0.20
N LEU A 33 12.54 4.78 -1.21
CA LEU A 33 11.63 5.91 -1.02
C LEU A 33 10.19 5.51 -1.39
N LYS A 34 9.21 5.91 -0.56
CA LYS A 34 7.79 5.87 -0.93
C LYS A 34 7.20 7.28 -0.91
N THR A 35 6.61 7.70 -2.03
CA THR A 35 6.10 9.07 -2.19
C THR A 35 4.77 9.14 -2.97
N ARG A 36 4.33 10.37 -3.26
CA ARG A 36 3.12 10.78 -3.97
C ARG A 36 3.48 11.62 -5.20
N THR A 37 2.51 11.87 -6.08
CA THR A 37 2.77 12.55 -7.37
C THR A 37 3.14 14.03 -7.23
N GLY A 38 2.79 14.63 -6.09
CA GLY A 38 3.07 16.02 -5.74
C GLY A 38 2.33 16.44 -4.48
N TRP A 39 2.40 17.73 -4.16
CA TRP A 39 1.62 18.32 -3.08
C TRP A 39 0.13 18.44 -3.48
N ASP A 40 -0.15 19.03 -4.64
CA ASP A 40 -1.48 19.15 -5.22
C ASP A 40 -1.41 18.93 -6.75
N ALA A 41 -2.54 19.07 -7.44
CA ALA A 41 -2.63 18.82 -8.88
C ALA A 41 -1.82 19.83 -9.72
N GLU A 42 -1.63 21.05 -9.22
CA GLU A 42 -0.86 22.11 -9.89
C GLU A 42 0.64 21.96 -9.62
N SER A 43 1.00 21.31 -8.51
CA SER A 43 2.34 21.15 -7.98
C SER A 43 2.82 19.69 -8.02
N ARG A 44 2.69 19.03 -9.18
CA ARG A 44 3.26 17.70 -9.42
C ARG A 44 4.76 17.78 -9.67
N ASN A 45 5.55 17.17 -8.79
CA ASN A 45 7.01 17.19 -8.86
C ASN A 45 7.66 15.81 -8.73
N ALA A 46 6.88 14.73 -8.86
CA ALA A 46 7.38 13.37 -8.67
C ALA A 46 8.58 13.00 -9.54
N LEU A 47 8.66 13.46 -10.80
CA LEU A 47 9.85 13.20 -11.64
C LEU A 47 11.11 13.89 -11.12
N ARG A 48 11.00 15.11 -10.58
CA ARG A 48 12.14 15.80 -9.95
C ARG A 48 12.57 15.08 -8.67
N ILE A 49 11.61 14.73 -7.82
CA ILE A 49 11.85 13.96 -6.59
C ILE A 49 12.47 12.59 -6.90
N ALA A 50 12.03 11.92 -7.96
CA ALA A 50 12.57 10.62 -8.38
C ALA A 50 14.04 10.72 -8.81
N LYS A 51 14.39 11.74 -9.60
CA LYS A 51 15.77 12.00 -10.02
C LYS A 51 16.66 12.36 -8.83
N LEU A 52 16.16 13.17 -7.90
CA LEU A 52 16.87 13.47 -6.65
C LEU A 52 17.10 12.20 -5.83
N ALA A 53 16.09 11.34 -5.72
CA ALA A 53 16.20 10.08 -5.00
C ALA A 53 17.25 9.14 -5.61
N GLU A 54 17.23 8.96 -6.94
CA GLU A 54 18.24 8.19 -7.65
C GLU A 54 19.65 8.76 -7.43
N ALA A 55 19.83 10.08 -7.57
CA ALA A 55 21.11 10.73 -7.34
C ALA A 55 21.60 10.60 -5.89
N SER A 56 20.68 10.54 -4.92
CA SER A 56 20.99 10.37 -3.49
C SER A 56 21.31 8.91 -3.12
N GLY A 57 21.21 7.96 -4.05
CA GLY A 57 21.49 6.54 -3.81
C GLY A 57 20.30 5.70 -3.32
N ILE A 58 19.07 6.17 -3.49
CA ILE A 58 17.87 5.36 -3.23
C ILE A 58 17.83 4.18 -4.20
N GLN A 59 17.57 2.98 -3.68
CA GLN A 59 17.62 1.74 -4.47
C GLN A 59 16.28 1.30 -5.05
N ALA A 60 15.15 1.87 -4.61
CA ALA A 60 13.85 1.68 -5.24
C ALA A 60 12.86 2.79 -4.84
N LEU A 61 11.92 3.11 -5.74
CA LEU A 61 10.92 4.15 -5.56
C LEU A 61 9.50 3.59 -5.66
N THR A 62 8.71 3.67 -4.59
CA THR A 62 7.27 3.43 -4.66
C THR A 62 6.51 4.75 -4.86
N LEU A 63 5.73 4.85 -5.93
CA LEU A 63 4.94 6.05 -6.22
C LEU A 63 3.44 5.76 -6.11
N HIS A 64 2.78 6.43 -5.17
CA HIS A 64 1.32 6.44 -5.11
C HIS A 64 0.77 7.46 -6.11
N GLY A 65 -0.07 7.03 -7.05
CA GLY A 65 -0.68 7.83 -8.12
C GLY A 65 -1.66 8.93 -7.68
N ARG A 66 -1.47 9.51 -6.50
CA ARG A 66 -2.27 10.63 -5.98
C ARG A 66 -1.34 11.71 -5.44
N THR A 67 -1.78 12.95 -5.51
CA THR A 67 -1.15 14.08 -4.83
C THR A 67 -1.44 14.00 -3.33
N ARG A 68 -0.78 14.80 -2.48
CA ARG A 68 -1.13 14.87 -1.06
C ARG A 68 -2.58 15.29 -0.86
N ASP A 69 -3.02 16.32 -1.57
CA ASP A 69 -4.32 16.95 -1.36
C ASP A 69 -5.50 16.08 -1.79
N ASP A 70 -5.28 15.16 -2.74
CA ASP A 70 -6.25 14.11 -3.07
C ASP A 70 -6.58 13.19 -1.87
N ARG A 71 -5.73 13.12 -0.85
CA ARG A 71 -5.86 12.18 0.28
C ARG A 71 -6.14 10.75 -0.21
N PHE A 72 -7.40 10.31 -0.11
CA PHE A 72 -7.94 9.05 -0.63
C PHE A 72 -9.19 9.25 -1.51
N THR A 73 -9.50 10.49 -1.89
CA THR A 73 -10.57 10.84 -2.82
C THR A 73 -10.10 10.71 -4.26
N GLY A 74 -11.04 10.73 -5.21
CA GLY A 74 -10.75 10.54 -6.62
C GLY A 74 -10.09 9.19 -6.93
N HIS A 75 -9.44 9.10 -8.07
CA HIS A 75 -8.77 7.88 -8.55
C HIS A 75 -7.26 8.11 -8.59
N ALA A 76 -6.48 7.07 -8.27
CA ALA A 76 -5.06 7.07 -8.57
C ALA A 76 -4.85 7.16 -10.10
N GLU A 77 -4.00 8.09 -10.52
CA GLU A 77 -3.56 8.22 -11.90
C GLU A 77 -2.18 7.57 -12.10
N TYR A 78 -2.01 6.89 -13.22
CA TYR A 78 -0.82 6.09 -13.52
C TYR A 78 0.11 6.78 -14.51
N ARG A 79 -0.31 7.91 -15.09
CA ARG A 79 0.48 8.66 -16.07
C ARG A 79 1.76 9.19 -15.44
N THR A 80 1.69 9.82 -14.26
CA THR A 80 2.90 10.29 -13.56
C THR A 80 3.83 9.13 -13.21
N ILE A 81 3.28 7.94 -12.93
CA ILE A 81 4.08 6.75 -12.64
C ILE A 81 4.83 6.29 -13.90
N ALA A 82 4.17 6.28 -15.06
CA ALA A 82 4.81 5.99 -16.34
C ALA A 82 5.92 7.00 -16.68
N GLU A 83 5.65 8.30 -16.49
CA GLU A 83 6.62 9.38 -16.71
C GLU A 83 7.84 9.23 -15.78
N VAL A 84 7.63 8.88 -14.51
CA VAL A 84 8.71 8.61 -13.56
C VAL A 84 9.50 7.36 -13.95
N LYS A 85 8.84 6.25 -14.27
CA LYS A 85 9.50 5.00 -14.66
C LYS A 85 10.36 5.18 -15.91
N ALA A 86 9.93 5.99 -16.87
CA ALA A 86 10.72 6.29 -18.06
C ALA A 86 11.91 7.24 -17.79
N GLY A 87 11.90 7.95 -16.66
CA GLY A 87 12.85 9.03 -16.37
C GLY A 87 13.96 8.71 -15.37
N ILE A 88 13.96 7.52 -14.77
CA ILE A 88 14.99 7.04 -13.82
C ILE A 88 15.32 5.56 -14.09
N SER A 89 16.46 5.09 -13.60
CA SER A 89 16.96 3.72 -13.81
C SER A 89 16.65 2.78 -12.64
N ILE A 90 16.49 3.31 -11.43
CA ILE A 90 16.15 2.49 -10.26
C ILE A 90 14.74 1.88 -10.38
N PRO A 91 14.49 0.71 -9.75
CA PRO A 91 13.17 0.10 -9.76
C PRO A 91 12.04 1.02 -9.25
N VAL A 92 10.93 1.06 -9.97
CA VAL A 92 9.71 1.81 -9.64
C VAL A 92 8.57 0.84 -9.33
N ILE A 93 7.92 1.07 -8.19
CA ILE A 93 6.76 0.30 -7.73
C ILE A 93 5.50 1.16 -7.83
N ALA A 94 4.58 0.77 -8.70
CA ALA A 94 3.31 1.45 -8.88
C ALA A 94 2.37 1.20 -7.69
N ASN A 95 1.72 2.24 -7.18
CA ASN A 95 0.79 2.13 -6.05
C ASN A 95 -0.46 2.99 -6.25
N GLY A 96 -1.59 2.48 -5.77
CA GLY A 96 -2.86 3.20 -5.74
C GLY A 96 -3.94 2.46 -6.51
N ASP A 97 -5.07 2.21 -5.85
CA ASP A 97 -6.29 1.63 -6.44
C ASP A 97 -6.08 0.34 -7.26
N ILE A 98 -5.12 -0.48 -6.83
CA ILE A 98 -4.89 -1.84 -7.31
C ILE A 98 -5.64 -2.80 -6.39
N ASP A 99 -6.77 -3.32 -6.85
CA ASP A 99 -7.74 -4.08 -6.06
C ASP A 99 -8.02 -5.51 -6.55
N SER A 100 -7.39 -5.87 -7.67
CA SER A 100 -7.57 -7.15 -8.36
C SER A 100 -6.31 -7.53 -9.13
N ALA A 101 -6.22 -8.82 -9.46
CA ALA A 101 -5.16 -9.37 -10.29
C ALA A 101 -5.15 -8.75 -11.70
N ASP A 102 -6.33 -8.51 -12.27
CA ASP A 102 -6.48 -7.82 -13.55
C ASP A 102 -6.04 -6.36 -13.48
N LYS A 103 -6.42 -5.63 -12.43
CA LYS A 103 -6.00 -4.25 -12.25
C LYS A 103 -4.48 -4.15 -12.10
N ALA A 104 -3.86 -5.06 -11.35
CA ALA A 104 -2.41 -5.12 -11.21
C ALA A 104 -1.71 -5.32 -12.57
N ARG A 105 -2.16 -6.28 -13.38
CA ARG A 105 -1.63 -6.52 -14.73
C ARG A 105 -1.81 -5.29 -15.63
N ALA A 106 -2.98 -4.66 -15.60
CA ALA A 106 -3.26 -3.47 -16.40
C ALA A 106 -2.36 -2.29 -16.01
N VAL A 107 -2.16 -2.04 -14.71
CA VAL A 107 -1.29 -0.97 -14.22
C VAL A 107 0.16 -1.21 -14.60
N LEU A 108 0.67 -2.45 -14.51
CA LEU A 108 2.02 -2.77 -14.97
C LEU A 108 2.18 -2.53 -16.47
N ALA A 109 1.19 -2.94 -17.27
CA ALA A 109 1.21 -2.71 -18.72
C ALA A 109 1.16 -1.23 -19.10
N GLU A 110 0.37 -0.42 -18.38
CA GLU A 110 0.23 1.03 -18.62
C GLU A 110 1.48 1.82 -18.21
N THR A 111 2.09 1.45 -17.08
CA THR A 111 3.18 2.23 -16.47
C THR A 111 4.58 1.77 -16.86
N GLY A 112 4.74 0.51 -17.25
CA GLY A 112 6.04 -0.14 -17.34
C GLY A 112 6.77 -0.29 -16.00
N ALA A 113 6.08 -0.10 -14.87
CA ALA A 113 6.67 -0.24 -13.54
C ALA A 113 7.18 -1.67 -13.28
N ASP A 114 8.18 -1.81 -12.42
CA ASP A 114 8.82 -3.10 -12.14
C ASP A 114 8.01 -3.97 -11.16
N ALA A 115 7.16 -3.33 -10.35
CA ALA A 115 6.28 -4.01 -9.41
C ALA A 115 5.04 -3.18 -9.07
N VAL A 116 4.10 -3.79 -8.35
CA VAL A 116 2.94 -3.11 -7.78
C VAL A 116 2.93 -3.25 -6.25
N MET A 117 2.45 -2.22 -5.56
CA MET A 117 2.19 -2.25 -4.13
C MET A 117 0.70 -2.13 -3.86
N VAL A 118 0.15 -3.08 -3.10
CA VAL A 118 -1.27 -3.14 -2.73
C VAL A 118 -1.45 -2.78 -1.27
N GLY A 119 -2.41 -1.91 -0.98
CA GLY A 119 -2.71 -1.44 0.37
C GLY A 119 -4.10 -1.88 0.83
N ARG A 120 -5.09 -1.01 0.61
CA ARG A 120 -6.45 -1.18 1.14
C ARG A 120 -7.12 -2.49 0.71
N ALA A 121 -6.95 -2.90 -0.54
CA ALA A 121 -7.63 -4.09 -1.08
C ALA A 121 -7.16 -5.41 -0.47
N ALA A 122 -5.96 -5.47 0.12
CA ALA A 122 -5.49 -6.65 0.83
C ALA A 122 -6.11 -6.80 2.23
N ARG A 123 -6.74 -5.74 2.76
CA ARG A 123 -7.44 -5.78 4.05
C ARG A 123 -8.70 -6.63 3.90
N GLY A 124 -8.81 -7.68 4.71
CA GLY A 124 -9.91 -8.65 4.59
C GLY A 124 -9.74 -9.67 3.44
N ARG A 125 -8.76 -9.47 2.55
CA ARG A 125 -8.44 -10.38 1.43
C ARG A 125 -6.92 -10.61 1.34
N PRO A 126 -6.27 -11.16 2.38
CA PRO A 126 -4.81 -11.35 2.36
C PRO A 126 -4.34 -12.27 1.21
N TRP A 127 -5.20 -13.17 0.73
CA TRP A 127 -4.92 -14.04 -0.42
C TRP A 127 -4.80 -13.28 -1.75
N LEU A 128 -5.28 -12.03 -1.84
CA LEU A 128 -5.23 -11.21 -3.05
C LEU A 128 -3.79 -11.04 -3.57
N LEU A 129 -2.79 -10.93 -2.68
CA LEU A 129 -1.40 -10.80 -3.10
C LEU A 129 -0.90 -12.05 -3.83
N GLY A 130 -1.30 -13.24 -3.37
CA GLY A 130 -1.01 -14.52 -4.03
C GLY A 130 -1.72 -14.65 -5.37
N GLN A 131 -2.97 -14.17 -5.47
CA GLN A 131 -3.72 -14.14 -6.73
C GLN A 131 -3.07 -13.19 -7.76
N ILE A 132 -2.63 -12.00 -7.32
CA ILE A 132 -1.88 -11.06 -8.17
C ILE A 132 -0.59 -11.74 -8.66
N ALA A 133 0.22 -12.30 -7.75
CA ALA A 133 1.46 -12.97 -8.13
C ALA A 133 1.21 -14.13 -9.12
N ALA A 134 0.17 -14.93 -8.90
CA ALA A 134 -0.18 -16.01 -9.82
C ALA A 134 -0.60 -15.50 -11.20
N ARG A 135 -1.43 -14.45 -11.25
CA ARG A 135 -1.86 -13.83 -12.52
C ARG A 135 -0.69 -13.27 -13.31
N LEU A 136 0.26 -12.62 -12.65
CA LEU A 136 1.48 -12.11 -13.30
C LEU A 136 2.38 -13.25 -13.79
N ALA A 137 2.31 -14.43 -13.17
CA ALA A 137 2.96 -15.65 -13.65
C ALA A 137 2.13 -16.45 -14.67
N GLY A 138 1.03 -15.89 -15.20
CA GLY A 138 0.18 -16.55 -16.22
C GLY A 138 -0.76 -17.63 -15.67
N ARG A 139 -1.04 -17.63 -14.36
CA ARG A 139 -1.97 -18.57 -13.71
C ARG A 139 -3.18 -17.85 -13.13
N ASP A 140 -4.30 -18.55 -13.05
CA ASP A 140 -5.51 -18.06 -12.40
C ASP A 140 -5.78 -18.81 -11.09
N ILE A 141 -5.95 -18.07 -10.01
CA ILE A 141 -6.32 -18.59 -8.70
C ILE A 141 -7.67 -18.00 -8.33
N ALA A 142 -8.66 -18.87 -8.15
CA ALA A 142 -9.98 -18.49 -7.68
C ALA A 142 -9.93 -17.94 -6.24
N ASP A 143 -11.01 -17.28 -5.81
CA ASP A 143 -11.15 -16.96 -4.40
C ASP A 143 -11.24 -18.25 -3.55
N PRO A 144 -10.65 -18.24 -2.34
CA PRO A 144 -10.72 -19.39 -1.44
C PRO A 144 -12.16 -19.68 -1.03
N ALA A 145 -12.45 -20.96 -0.76
CA ALA A 145 -13.74 -21.36 -0.22
C ALA A 145 -14.00 -20.72 1.16
N LEU A 146 -15.27 -20.56 1.53
CA LEU A 146 -15.65 -19.93 2.81
C LEU A 146 -15.02 -20.64 4.02
N ASP A 147 -14.90 -21.97 4.00
CA ASP A 147 -14.26 -22.73 5.08
C ASP A 147 -12.77 -22.41 5.22
N THR A 148 -12.09 -22.21 4.08
CA THR A 148 -10.68 -21.76 4.07
C THR A 148 -10.57 -20.35 4.61
N ILE A 149 -11.48 -19.45 4.23
CA ILE A 149 -11.51 -18.07 4.75
C ILE A 149 -11.76 -18.07 6.27
N HIS A 150 -12.73 -18.86 6.74
CA HIS A 150 -13.05 -18.99 8.17
C HIS A 150 -11.85 -19.53 8.98
N THR A 151 -11.17 -20.55 8.46
CA THR A 151 -9.94 -21.09 9.07
C THR A 151 -8.86 -20.02 9.14
N LEU A 152 -8.62 -19.30 8.03
CA LEU A 152 -7.66 -18.20 7.99
C LEU A 152 -7.98 -17.09 9.01
N ILE A 153 -9.25 -16.71 9.14
CA ILE A 153 -9.67 -15.69 10.11
C ILE A 153 -9.39 -16.18 11.52
N ARG A 154 -9.73 -17.43 11.84
CA ARG A 154 -9.48 -18.04 13.16
C ARG A 154 -7.99 -18.05 13.49
N ASP A 155 -7.16 -18.51 12.56
CA ASP A 155 -5.71 -18.59 12.77
C ASP A 155 -5.11 -17.20 12.99
N HIS A 156 -5.57 -16.22 12.21
CA HIS A 156 -5.16 -14.83 12.38
C HIS A 156 -5.59 -14.25 13.74
N LEU A 157 -6.78 -14.61 14.23
CA LEU A 157 -7.23 -14.23 15.57
C LEU A 157 -6.34 -14.80 16.66
N VAL A 158 -6.03 -16.09 16.60
CA VAL A 158 -5.11 -16.74 17.56
C VAL A 158 -3.74 -16.07 17.52
N ALA A 159 -3.20 -15.81 16.32
CA ALA A 159 -1.90 -15.14 16.16
C ALA A 159 -1.90 -13.71 16.75
N MET A 160 -2.99 -12.96 16.62
CA MET A 160 -3.10 -11.62 17.22
C MET A 160 -3.11 -11.67 18.74
N HIS A 161 -3.81 -12.63 19.36
CA HIS A 161 -3.79 -12.79 20.82
C HIS A 161 -2.42 -13.23 21.31
N ALA A 162 -1.79 -14.18 20.63
CA ALA A 162 -0.44 -14.64 20.96
C ALA A 162 0.60 -13.51 20.89
N PHE A 163 0.47 -12.59 19.93
CA PHE A 163 1.44 -11.52 19.73
C PHE A 163 1.18 -10.27 20.59
N TYR A 164 -0.07 -9.83 20.70
CA TYR A 164 -0.41 -8.60 21.42
C TYR A 164 -0.85 -8.84 22.88
N GLY A 165 -1.01 -10.09 23.29
CA GLY A 165 -1.64 -10.48 24.56
C GLY A 165 -3.14 -10.24 24.54
N ASP A 166 -3.87 -10.77 25.52
CA ASP A 166 -5.33 -10.85 25.48
C ASP A 166 -6.00 -9.46 25.32
N ALA A 167 -5.62 -8.51 26.17
CA ALA A 167 -6.27 -7.20 26.22
C ALA A 167 -6.10 -6.37 24.93
N HIS A 168 -4.92 -6.41 24.30
CA HIS A 168 -4.68 -5.70 23.04
C HIS A 168 -5.08 -6.55 21.83
N GLY A 169 -4.94 -7.87 21.90
CA GLY A 169 -5.32 -8.83 20.88
C GLY A 169 -6.77 -8.65 20.45
N VAL A 170 -7.70 -8.61 21.41
CA VAL A 170 -9.12 -8.39 21.13
C VAL A 170 -9.36 -7.04 20.42
N ARG A 171 -8.71 -5.96 20.88
CA ARG A 171 -8.90 -4.61 20.31
C ARG A 171 -8.39 -4.51 18.88
N ILE A 172 -7.24 -5.11 18.60
CA ILE A 172 -6.67 -5.18 17.25
C ILE A 172 -7.53 -6.09 16.37
N ALA A 173 -7.94 -7.26 16.89
CA ALA A 173 -8.76 -8.23 16.17
C ALA A 173 -10.05 -7.65 15.61
N ARG A 174 -10.80 -6.83 16.37
CA ARG A 174 -12.05 -6.20 15.92
C ARG A 174 -11.90 -5.45 14.59
N LYS A 175 -10.80 -4.72 14.43
CA LYS A 175 -10.48 -3.97 13.20
C LYS A 175 -10.25 -4.90 12.01
N HIS A 176 -9.53 -6.00 12.21
CA HIS A 176 -9.25 -6.98 11.17
C HIS A 176 -10.48 -7.79 10.79
N ILE A 177 -11.27 -8.24 11.79
CA ILE A 177 -12.56 -8.90 11.55
C ILE A 177 -13.47 -8.00 10.72
N GLY A 178 -13.60 -6.71 11.08
CA GLY A 178 -14.38 -5.76 10.31
C GLY A 178 -14.02 -5.76 8.82
N TRP A 179 -12.73 -5.77 8.49
CA TRP A 179 -12.27 -5.85 7.10
C TRP A 179 -12.61 -7.18 6.41
N TYR A 180 -12.51 -8.31 7.11
CA TYR A 180 -12.94 -9.59 6.55
C TYR A 180 -14.44 -9.58 6.24
N LEU A 181 -15.27 -9.07 7.16
CA LEU A 181 -16.71 -8.98 6.96
C LEU A 181 -17.09 -8.07 5.79
N ASP A 182 -16.32 -7.01 5.54
CA ASP A 182 -16.50 -6.14 4.37
C ASP A 182 -16.15 -6.84 3.04
N ALA A 183 -15.30 -7.88 3.10
CA ALA A 183 -14.81 -8.60 1.93
C ALA A 183 -15.58 -9.89 1.61
N LEU A 184 -16.53 -10.31 2.46
CA LEU A 184 -17.33 -11.50 2.25
C LEU A 184 -18.34 -11.28 1.10
N PRO A 185 -18.69 -12.34 0.35
CA PRO A 185 -19.66 -12.24 -0.76
C PRO A 185 -21.11 -12.04 -0.30
N PHE A 186 -21.35 -11.90 1.01
CA PHE A 186 -22.66 -11.69 1.61
C PHE A 186 -22.60 -10.60 2.68
N ALA A 187 -23.73 -9.91 2.88
CA ALA A 187 -23.83 -8.85 3.87
C ALA A 187 -23.90 -9.40 5.30
N VAL A 188 -23.19 -8.75 6.21
CA VAL A 188 -23.24 -9.01 7.65
C VAL A 188 -24.00 -7.87 8.31
N SER A 189 -25.00 -8.20 9.13
CA SER A 189 -25.86 -7.20 9.75
C SER A 189 -25.10 -6.26 10.68
N ASN A 190 -25.61 -5.03 10.84
CA ASN A 190 -25.05 -4.07 11.78
C ASN A 190 -25.06 -4.59 13.23
N THR A 191 -26.08 -5.39 13.60
CA THR A 191 -26.17 -6.03 14.92
C THR A 191 -25.00 -6.98 15.16
N GLN A 192 -24.69 -7.86 14.20
CA GLN A 192 -23.55 -8.79 14.30
C GLN A 192 -22.22 -8.02 14.39
N ARG A 193 -22.06 -6.95 13.61
CA ARG A 193 -20.87 -6.08 13.69
C ARG A 193 -20.74 -5.41 15.06
N GLN A 194 -21.84 -4.94 15.65
CA GLN A 194 -21.83 -4.34 16.98
C GLN A 194 -21.48 -5.36 18.07
N GLN A 195 -21.95 -6.60 17.96
CA GLN A 195 -21.58 -7.68 18.88
C GLN A 195 -20.07 -7.91 18.87
N ILE A 196 -19.46 -8.03 17.68
CA ILE A 196 -18.01 -8.19 17.53
C ILE A 196 -17.26 -6.99 18.11
N ASN A 197 -17.71 -5.76 17.83
CA ASN A 197 -17.04 -4.55 18.33
C ASN A 197 -17.09 -4.40 19.87
N ARG A 198 -18.06 -5.07 20.52
CA ARG A 198 -18.24 -5.08 21.98
C ARG A 198 -17.64 -6.29 22.67
N ALA A 199 -17.22 -7.33 21.94
CA ALA A 199 -16.59 -8.53 22.50
C ALA A 199 -15.39 -8.17 23.36
N VAL A 200 -15.30 -8.70 24.58
CA VAL A 200 -14.22 -8.37 25.54
C VAL A 200 -13.08 -9.39 25.52
N ASP A 201 -13.32 -10.53 24.87
CA ASP A 201 -12.49 -11.70 24.63
C ASP A 201 -12.76 -12.26 23.21
#